data_AF-A0A7J3WM69-F1
#
_entry.id   AF-A0A7J3WM69-F1
#
_cell.length_a   1.000
_cell.length_b   1.000
_cell.length_c   1.000
_cell.angle_alpha   90.00
_cell.angle_beta   90.00
_cell.angle_gamma   90.00
#
_symmetry.space_group_name_H-M   'P 1'
#
loop_
_entity.id
_entity.type
_entity.pdbx_description
1 polymer ?
#
loop_
_entity_poly.entity_id
_entity_poly.type
_entity_poly.pdbx_seq_one_letter_code
_entity_poly.pdbx_strand_id
1 'polypeptide(L)'
;MGTIRKIKKNERITGAHKCDCGFADWLVGDDSLTCEHCGSAVELEEPVVEYVEDGPTCDCGFGDYLVGTEIAKCMNCGKVVDRKEVME
;
A
#
# COMPACT_ATOMS: atom_id res chain seq x y z
N MET A 1 -9.99 -10.49 -8.02
CA MET A 1 -9.49 -10.32 -6.65
C MET A 1 -7.98 -10.34 -6.72
N GLY A 2 -7.35 -9.26 -6.27
CA GLY A 2 -5.90 -9.13 -6.20
C GLY A 2 -5.27 -10.04 -5.16
N THR A 3 -3.95 -9.96 -5.01
CA THR A 3 -3.21 -10.65 -3.94
C THR A 3 -3.23 -9.81 -2.68
N ILE A 4 -3.72 -10.37 -1.58
CA ILE A 4 -3.76 -9.69 -0.28
C ILE A 4 -2.60 -10.22 0.57
N ARG A 5 -1.72 -9.32 0.99
CA ARG A 5 -0.63 -9.60 1.92
C ARG A 5 -0.94 -8.97 3.27
N LYS A 6 -1.03 -9.77 4.33
CA LYS A 6 -1.04 -9.26 5.71
C LYS A 6 0.38 -8.86 6.06
N ILE A 7 0.55 -7.66 6.59
CA ILE A 7 1.87 -7.09 6.86
C ILE A 7 1.95 -6.64 8.32
N LYS A 8 3.17 -6.66 8.86
CA LYS A 8 3.44 -6.24 10.24
C LYS A 8 4.53 -5.17 10.26
N LYS A 9 4.48 -4.30 11.26
CA LYS A 9 5.56 -3.36 11.54
C LYS A 9 6.93 -4.05 11.55
N ASN A 10 7.91 -3.39 10.96
CA ASN A 10 9.29 -3.85 10.72
C ASN A 10 9.41 -5.01 9.72
N GLU A 11 8.33 -5.44 9.08
CA GLU A 11 8.42 -6.36 7.95
C GLU A 11 8.94 -5.62 6.72
N ARG A 12 9.65 -6.35 5.86
CA ARG A 12 10.12 -5.87 4.57
C ARG A 12 9.26 -6.49 3.47
N ILE A 13 8.70 -5.66 2.60
CA ILE A 13 7.97 -6.08 1.42
C ILE A 13 8.85 -5.86 0.20
N THR A 14 9.11 -6.93 -0.55
CA THR A 14 9.86 -6.87 -1.82
C THR A 14 8.94 -7.10 -3.00
N GLY A 15 9.20 -6.40 -4.11
CA GLY A 15 8.46 -6.58 -5.36
C GLY A 15 7.03 -6.02 -5.32
N ALA A 16 6.78 -5.03 -4.46
CA ALA A 16 5.50 -4.31 -4.40
C ALA A 16 5.39 -3.24 -5.51
N HIS A 17 4.45 -2.31 -5.36
CA HIS A 17 4.34 -1.12 -6.19
C HIS A 17 5.68 -0.39 -6.26
N LYS A 18 6.06 0.06 -7.46
CA LYS A 18 7.31 0.81 -7.63
C LYS A 18 7.15 2.20 -7.03
N CYS A 19 8.05 2.56 -6.13
CA CYS A 19 8.26 3.94 -5.73
C CYS A 19 8.71 4.76 -6.94
N ASP A 20 8.52 6.08 -6.89
CA ASP A 20 8.98 7.03 -7.91
C ASP A 20 10.48 6.91 -8.24
N CYS A 21 11.29 6.41 -7.31
CA CYS A 21 12.72 6.14 -7.54
C CYS A 21 12.99 4.87 -8.38
N GLY A 22 11.94 4.14 -8.77
CA GLY A 22 12.00 2.94 -9.61
C GLY A 22 12.14 1.61 -8.87
N PHE A 23 12.32 1.64 -7.54
CA PHE A 23 12.47 0.45 -6.70
C PHE A 23 11.17 0.03 -6.03
N ALA A 24 11.08 -1.23 -5.61
CA ALA A 24 9.86 -1.87 -5.10
C ALA A 24 10.06 -2.53 -3.73
N ASP A 25 11.09 -2.09 -3.00
CA ASP A 25 11.42 -2.54 -1.65
C ASP A 25 10.91 -1.52 -0.62
N TRP A 26 10.08 -1.99 0.30
CA TRP A 26 9.40 -1.16 1.29
C TRP A 26 9.54 -1.74 2.70
N LEU A 27 9.78 -0.86 3.67
CA LEU A 27 9.76 -1.14 5.09
C LEU A 27 8.41 -0.74 5.68
N VAL A 28 7.79 -1.64 6.44
CA VAL A 28 6.49 -1.42 7.07
C VAL A 28 6.65 -0.66 8.40
N GLY A 29 6.08 0.54 8.47
CA GLY A 29 5.93 1.35 9.69
C GLY A 29 4.68 0.98 10.50
N ASP A 30 4.29 1.83 11.45
CA ASP A 30 2.99 1.67 12.14
C ASP A 30 1.83 1.99 11.18
N ASP A 31 1.98 3.06 10.41
CA ASP A 31 0.96 3.73 9.59
C ASP A 31 1.48 4.05 8.18
N SER A 32 2.59 3.43 7.77
CA SER A 32 3.25 3.79 6.51
C SER A 32 4.05 2.65 5.88
N LEU A 33 4.32 2.79 4.58
CA LEU A 33 5.38 2.05 3.89
C LEU A 33 6.47 3.04 3.49
N THR A 34 7.71 2.80 3.92
CA THR A 34 8.87 3.63 3.55
C THR A 34 9.73 2.89 2.53
N CYS A 35 9.99 3.51 1.37
CA CYS A 35 10.87 2.94 0.38
C CYS A 35 12.30 2.84 0.92
N GLU A 36 12.89 1.66 0.88
CA GLU A 36 14.23 1.42 1.45
C GLU A 36 15.35 2.10 0.66
N HIS A 37 15.08 2.52 -0.59
CA HIS A 37 16.11 3.09 -1.47
C HIS A 37 16.17 4.62 -1.44
N CYS A 38 15.02 5.29 -1.39
CA CYS A 38 14.96 6.77 -1.40
C CYS A 38 14.34 7.38 -0.13
N GLY A 39 13.77 6.58 0.76
CA GLY A 39 13.13 7.05 1.99
C GLY A 39 11.75 7.69 1.79
N SER A 40 11.23 7.76 0.56
CA SER A 40 9.85 8.22 0.31
C SER A 40 8.86 7.31 1.04
N ALA A 41 7.83 7.89 1.65
CA ALA A 41 6.83 7.15 2.40
C ALA A 41 5.44 7.29 1.76
N VAL A 42 4.67 6.20 1.81
CA VAL A 42 3.23 6.21 1.62
C VAL A 42 2.60 6.04 2.99
N GLU A 43 2.03 7.13 3.50
CA GLU A 43 1.40 7.18 4.83
C GLU A 43 -0.11 6.95 4.72
N LEU A 44 -0.66 6.34 5.76
CA LEU A 44 -2.08 6.16 6.03
C LEU A 44 -2.40 6.88 7.35
N GLU A 45 -3.60 7.42 7.53
CA GLU A 45 -3.98 8.10 8.77
C GLU A 45 -4.34 7.12 9.92
N GLU A 46 -4.11 5.83 9.71
CA GLU A 46 -4.39 4.74 10.65
C GLU A 46 -3.36 3.61 10.49
N PRO A 47 -3.31 2.64 11.43
CA PRO A 47 -2.36 1.54 11.34
C PRO A 47 -2.52 0.73 10.05
N VAL A 48 -1.39 0.49 9.38
CA VAL A 48 -1.34 -0.35 8.19
C VAL A 48 -1.37 -1.81 8.60
N VAL A 49 -2.28 -2.59 7.99
CA VAL A 49 -2.48 -4.01 8.32
C VAL A 49 -2.37 -4.92 7.12
N GLU A 50 -2.71 -4.44 5.91
CA GLU A 50 -2.53 -5.20 4.66
C GLU A 50 -1.95 -4.35 3.53
N TYR A 51 -1.36 -5.04 2.57
CA TYR A 51 -1.01 -4.53 1.26
C TYR A 51 -1.73 -5.38 0.21
N VAL A 52 -2.42 -4.73 -0.74
CA VAL A 52 -3.15 -5.38 -1.82
C VAL A 52 -2.44 -5.06 -3.14
N GLU A 53 -2.14 -6.11 -3.90
CA GLU A 53 -1.59 -6.05 -5.25
C GLU A 53 -2.66 -6.42 -6.26
N ASP A 54 -2.75 -5.70 -7.37
CA ASP A 54 -3.73 -5.98 -8.44
C ASP A 54 -5.19 -6.09 -7.92
N GLY A 55 -5.53 -5.25 -6.94
CA GLY A 55 -6.89 -5.06 -6.43
C GLY A 55 -7.81 -4.32 -7.43
N PRO A 56 -9.01 -3.90 -6.98
CA PRO A 56 -9.93 -3.12 -7.81
C PRO A 56 -9.27 -1.87 -8.38
N THR A 57 -9.44 -1.65 -9.69
CA THR A 57 -8.79 -0.53 -10.39
C THR A 57 -9.24 0.81 -9.83
N CYS A 58 -8.29 1.57 -9.28
CA CYS A 58 -8.46 2.97 -8.91
C CYS A 58 -8.74 3.82 -10.16
N ASP A 59 -9.36 4.99 -10.00
CA ASP A 59 -9.59 5.94 -11.10
C ASP A 59 -8.30 6.32 -11.87
N CYS A 60 -7.12 6.19 -11.23
CA CYS A 60 -5.83 6.42 -11.88
C CYS A 60 -5.34 5.26 -12.77
N GLY A 61 -6.08 4.14 -12.82
CA GLY A 61 -5.76 2.95 -13.61
C GLY A 61 -4.93 1.88 -12.89
N PHE A 62 -4.58 2.08 -11.61
CA PHE A 62 -3.75 1.15 -10.83
C PHE A 62 -4.56 0.42 -9.75
N GLY A 63 -4.13 -0.78 -9.36
CA GLY A 63 -4.81 -1.64 -8.39
C GLY A 63 -4.06 -1.91 -7.09
N ASP A 64 -2.94 -1.23 -6.84
CA ASP A 64 -2.13 -1.46 -5.63
C ASP A 64 -2.58 -0.53 -4.50
N TYR A 65 -2.86 -1.10 -3.33
CA TYR A 65 -3.35 -0.36 -2.17
C TYR A 65 -2.61 -0.70 -0.89
N LEU A 66 -2.36 0.35 -0.11
CA LEU A 66 -2.04 0.24 1.30
C LEU A 66 -3.34 0.25 2.10
N VAL A 67 -3.56 -0.75 2.95
CA VAL A 67 -4.86 -0.96 3.62
C VAL A 67 -4.68 -0.93 5.14
N GLY A 68 -5.46 -0.06 5.78
CA GLY A 68 -5.59 0.03 7.22
C GLY A 68 -6.87 -0.63 7.72
N THR A 69 -7.26 -0.34 8.97
CA THR A 69 -8.44 -0.95 9.58
C THR A 69 -9.77 -0.53 8.97
N GLU A 70 -9.90 0.70 8.47
CA GLU A 70 -11.15 1.26 7.94
C GLU A 70 -11.01 1.80 6.51
N ILE A 71 -9.81 2.23 6.11
CA ILE A 71 -9.55 2.85 4.82
C ILE A 71 -8.45 2.12 4.03
N ALA A 72 -8.46 2.35 2.73
CA ALA A 72 -7.39 1.94 1.82
C ALA A 72 -6.91 3.14 1.01
N LYS A 73 -5.61 3.19 0.72
CA LYS A 73 -4.98 4.25 -0.05
C LYS A 73 -4.29 3.67 -1.27
N CYS A 74 -4.66 4.15 -2.45
CA CYS A 74 -4.00 3.78 -3.70
C CYS A 74 -2.53 4.20 -3.65
N MET A 75 -1.61 3.26 -3.87
CA MET A 75 -0.18 3.51 -3.78
C MET A 75 0.36 4.39 -4.91
N ASN A 76 -0.36 4.49 -6.03
CA ASN A 76 0.06 5.28 -7.18
C ASN A 76 -0.37 6.75 -7.10
N CYS A 77 -1.66 7.02 -6.81
CA CYS A 77 -2.18 8.40 -6.82
C CYS A 77 -2.53 8.93 -5.43
N GLY A 78 -2.43 8.11 -4.38
CA GLY A 78 -2.74 8.52 -3.01
C GLY A 78 -4.22 8.67 -2.68
N LYS A 79 -5.14 8.31 -3.60
CA LYS A 79 -6.59 8.35 -3.36
C LYS A 79 -6.94 7.42 -2.20
N VAL A 80 -7.70 7.94 -1.23
CA VAL A 80 -8.24 7.18 -0.10
C VAL A 80 -9.66 6.74 -0.42
N VAL A 81 -9.98 5.49 -0.11
CA VAL A 81 -11.28 4.83 -0.32
C VAL A 81 -11.63 4.00 0.92
N ASP A 82 -12.88 3.55 1.04
CA ASP A 82 -13.28 2.65 2.13
C ASP A 82 -12.58 1.29 1.94
N ARG A 83 -12.11 0.68 3.03
CA ARG A 83 -11.46 -0.64 3.00
C ARG A 83 -12.30 -1.69 2.27
N LYS A 84 -13.62 -1.66 2.41
CA LYS A 84 -14.53 -2.63 1.77
C LYS A 84 -14.50 -2.55 0.25
N GLU A 85 -14.29 -1.36 -0.32
CA GLU A 85 -14.20 -1.17 -1.78
C GLU A 85 -12.99 -1.88 -2.40
N VAL A 86 -11.98 -2.19 -1.58
CA VAL A 86 -10.75 -2.88 -2.02
C VAL A 86 -10.76 -4.36 -1.63
N MET A 87 -11.41 -4.69 -0.50
CA MET A 87 -11.31 -6.00 0.15
C MET A 87 -12.49 -6.94 -0.13
N GLU A 88 -13.64 -6.44 -0.60
CA GLU A 88 -14.85 -7.22 -0.96
C GLU A 88 -14.99 -7.42 -2.47
#